data_AF-A0A0G1RJM5-F1
#
_entry.id   AF-A0A0G1RJM5-F1
#
_cell.length_a   1.000
_cell.length_b   1.000
_cell.length_c   1.000
_cell.angle_alpha   90.00
_cell.angle_beta   90.00
_cell.angle_gamma   90.00
#
_symmetry.space_group_name_H-M   'P 1'
#
loop_
_entity.id
_entity.type
_entity.pdbx_description
1 polymer ?
#
loop_
_entity_poly.entity_id
_entity_poly.type
_entity_poly.pdbx_seq_one_letter_code
_entity_poly.pdbx_strand_id
1 'polypeptide(L)'
;RDASEMIEIDFNRKGELVKEKLGTYAVSDEWKGENIERLIAWLCRRVRREFISQKEMSAFVGRVLARLLQKEGVSLKTLNRVRYELKEKLDAALDAIIEKAARKRFGDLEKKGMLKSNGESFIFPQEFPFGRISREPFSKCAYDKTDYLNKEEIEFIKRIDNLENVAWWVRNPKDSGFCLSGWKKARFSPDFVVNTKNGNIFLIEYKGGQLKGSEDTNYKKELGEKWAKLSGGQFQFLLAEKAKVNADVELIKKA
;
A
#
# COMPACT_ATOMS: atom_id res chain seq x y z
N ARG A 1 14.74 16.90 -33.74
CA ARG A 1 13.76 17.65 -32.91
C ARG A 1 12.41 17.06 -33.26
N ASP A 2 11.97 16.06 -32.51
CA ASP A 2 10.63 15.49 -32.71
C ASP A 2 9.76 15.97 -31.56
N ALA A 3 8.75 16.78 -31.89
CA ALA A 3 7.68 17.09 -30.96
C ALA A 3 6.86 15.81 -30.78
N SER A 4 6.90 15.22 -29.59
CA SER A 4 6.07 14.07 -29.26
C SER A 4 4.66 14.58 -28.97
N GLU A 5 3.68 14.22 -29.81
CA GLU A 5 2.28 14.44 -29.51
C GLU A 5 1.84 13.45 -28.43
N MET A 6 1.32 13.96 -27.31
CA MET A 6 0.69 13.12 -26.29
C MET A 6 -0.82 13.23 -26.40
N ILE A 7 -1.47 12.07 -26.55
CA ILE A 7 -2.91 11.93 -26.55
C ILE A 7 -3.28 11.23 -25.25
N GLU A 8 -4.07 11.90 -24.40
CA GLU A 8 -4.66 11.26 -23.22
C GLU A 8 -6.01 10.65 -23.63
N ILE A 9 -6.20 9.39 -23.26
CA ILE A 9 -7.42 8.63 -23.47
C ILE A 9 -8.03 8.43 -22.09
N ASP A 10 -9.25 8.92 -21.88
CA ASP A 10 -9.95 8.84 -20.59
C ASP A 10 -11.44 8.51 -20.80
N PHE A 11 -12.18 8.25 -19.72
CA PHE A 11 -13.63 8.09 -19.74
C PHE A 11 -14.32 9.31 -19.13
N ASN A 12 -15.33 9.85 -19.81
CA ASN A 12 -16.12 10.95 -19.26
C ASN A 12 -17.07 10.47 -18.14
N ARG A 13 -17.78 11.41 -17.50
CA ARG A 13 -18.75 11.12 -16.42
C ARG A 13 -19.91 10.20 -16.82
N LYS A 14 -20.09 9.93 -18.11
CA LYS A 14 -21.08 9.00 -18.66
C LYS A 14 -20.47 7.65 -19.07
N GLY A 15 -19.17 7.45 -18.89
CA GLY A 15 -18.46 6.22 -19.25
C GLY A 15 -18.06 6.15 -20.73
N GLU A 16 -18.06 7.27 -21.46
CA GLU A 16 -17.67 7.30 -22.87
C GLU A 16 -16.19 7.64 -23.02
N LEU A 17 -15.54 7.02 -24.00
CA LEU A 17 -14.13 7.17 -24.28
C LEU A 17 -13.85 8.53 -24.94
N VAL A 18 -13.04 9.36 -24.29
CA VAL A 18 -12.66 10.70 -24.75
C VAL A 18 -11.16 10.74 -25.03
N LYS A 19 -10.78 11.35 -26.15
CA LYS A 19 -9.39 11.62 -26.52
C LYS A 19 -9.15 13.13 -26.44
N GLU A 20 -8.34 13.58 -25.49
CA GLU A 20 -7.96 14.99 -25.37
C GLU A 20 -6.53 15.17 -25.88
N LYS A 21 -6.35 16.09 -26.84
CA LYS A 21 -5.02 16.43 -27.38
C LYS A 21 -4.33 17.34 -26.36
N LEU A 22 -3.42 16.78 -25.58
CA LEU A 22 -2.56 17.55 -24.68
C LEU A 22 -1.44 18.12 -25.55
N GLY A 23 -1.33 19.44 -25.60
CA GLY A 23 -0.46 20.15 -26.53
C GLY A 23 1.00 19.64 -26.57
N THR A 24 1.73 20.04 -27.61
CA THR A 24 3.10 19.60 -27.85
C THR A 24 4.05 20.02 -26.71
N TYR A 25 4.69 19.04 -26.07
CA TYR A 25 5.80 19.30 -25.16
C TYR A 25 7.10 19.48 -25.97
N ALA A 26 7.69 20.67 -25.90
CA ALA A 26 9.07 20.86 -26.35
C ALA A 26 10.00 20.14 -25.36
N VAL A 27 10.50 18.96 -25.73
CA VAL A 27 11.61 18.31 -25.04
C VAL A 27 12.86 19.12 -25.32
N SER A 28 13.22 20.06 -24.43
CA SER A 28 14.55 20.64 -24.41
C SER A 28 15.21 20.33 -23.07
N ASP A 29 16.25 19.51 -23.11
CA ASP A 29 17.11 19.21 -21.95
C ASP A 29 18.01 20.39 -21.54
N GLU A 30 17.97 21.51 -22.27
CA GLU A 30 18.67 22.75 -21.89
C GLU A 30 17.73 23.75 -21.22
N TRP A 31 17.92 23.92 -19.91
CA TRP A 31 17.14 24.82 -19.06
C TRP A 31 17.58 26.29 -19.28
N LYS A 32 17.02 26.95 -20.29
CA LYS A 32 17.26 28.38 -20.57
C LYS A 32 16.09 29.23 -20.04
N GLY A 33 16.28 29.88 -18.88
CA GLY A 33 15.39 30.92 -18.34
C GLY A 33 14.28 30.48 -17.36
N GLU A 34 13.79 31.44 -16.58
CA GLU A 34 12.72 31.29 -15.59
C GLU A 34 11.34 31.30 -16.28
N ASN A 35 10.78 30.13 -16.57
CA ASN A 35 9.43 30.01 -17.14
C ASN A 35 8.55 29.14 -16.23
N ILE A 36 7.44 29.71 -15.77
CA ILE A 36 6.51 29.05 -14.84
C ILE A 36 5.87 27.80 -15.46
N GLU A 37 5.50 27.83 -16.74
CA GLU A 37 4.92 26.69 -17.45
C GLU A 37 5.92 25.53 -17.55
N ARG A 38 7.21 25.83 -17.72
CA ARG A 38 8.27 24.80 -17.69
C ARG A 38 8.41 24.17 -16.30
N LEU A 39 8.30 24.95 -15.23
CA LEU A 39 8.34 24.43 -13.86
C LEU A 39 7.09 23.57 -13.57
N ILE A 40 5.90 24.01 -13.97
CA ILE A 40 4.64 23.24 -13.85
C ILE A 40 4.80 21.90 -14.57
N ALA A 41 5.19 21.93 -15.84
CA ALA A 41 5.45 20.74 -16.65
C ALA A 41 6.42 19.77 -15.97
N TRP A 42 7.55 20.29 -15.48
CA TRP A 42 8.60 19.51 -14.83
C TRP A 42 8.11 18.84 -13.54
N LEU A 43 7.34 19.57 -12.72
CA LEU A 43 6.75 19.05 -11.48
C LEU A 43 5.67 18.01 -11.79
N CYS A 44 4.72 18.31 -12.69
CA CYS A 44 3.62 17.41 -13.04
C CYS A 44 4.11 16.05 -13.54
N ARG A 45 5.19 16.02 -14.33
CA ARG A 45 5.80 14.78 -14.80
C ARG A 45 6.35 13.91 -13.66
N ARG A 46 6.84 14.55 -12.58
CA ARG A 46 7.51 13.89 -11.45
C ARG A 46 6.57 13.50 -10.32
N VAL A 47 5.45 14.21 -10.17
CA VAL A 47 4.42 13.88 -9.18
C VAL A 47 3.18 13.24 -9.80
N ARG A 48 3.31 12.71 -11.03
CA ARG A 48 2.21 12.07 -11.77
C ARG A 48 1.53 10.99 -10.93
N ARG A 49 0.22 10.88 -11.09
CA ARG A 49 -0.61 9.78 -10.60
C ARG A 49 -1.43 9.30 -11.78
N GLU A 50 -1.41 7.99 -12.07
CA GLU A 50 -2.05 7.45 -13.28
C GLU A 50 -3.57 7.66 -13.29
N PHE A 51 -4.17 7.73 -12.11
CA PHE A 51 -5.60 7.96 -11.92
C PHE A 51 -5.99 9.45 -11.84
N ILE A 52 -5.04 10.38 -12.02
CA ILE A 52 -5.32 11.83 -12.07
C ILE A 52 -4.92 12.32 -13.45
N SER A 53 -5.87 12.92 -14.16
CA SER A 53 -5.62 13.44 -15.51
C SER A 53 -4.51 14.48 -15.52
N GLN A 54 -3.80 14.60 -16.64
CA GLN A 54 -2.72 15.58 -16.76
C GLN A 54 -3.22 17.02 -16.57
N LYS A 55 -4.44 17.29 -17.04
CA LYS A 55 -5.12 18.59 -16.92
C LYS A 55 -5.39 18.96 -15.47
N GLU A 56 -5.94 18.03 -14.67
CA GLU A 56 -6.21 18.25 -13.25
C GLU A 56 -4.91 18.43 -12.46
N MET A 57 -3.90 17.62 -12.75
CA MET A 57 -2.60 17.73 -12.10
C MET A 57 -1.95 19.09 -12.40
N SER A 58 -1.94 19.51 -13.67
CA SER A 58 -1.37 20.80 -14.09
C SER A 58 -2.11 21.98 -13.45
N ALA A 59 -3.44 21.93 -13.40
CA ALA A 59 -4.24 22.94 -12.72
C ALA A 59 -3.96 22.99 -11.20
N PHE A 60 -3.77 21.85 -10.55
CA PHE A 60 -3.42 21.77 -9.13
C PHE A 60 -2.04 22.38 -8.87
N VAL A 61 -1.01 21.92 -9.59
CA VAL A 61 0.36 22.42 -9.43
C VAL A 61 0.44 23.90 -9.75
N GLY A 62 -0.22 24.36 -10.81
CA GLY A 62 -0.30 25.78 -11.16
C GLY A 62 -0.88 26.64 -10.03
N ARG A 63 -1.96 26.20 -9.37
CA ARG A 63 -2.51 26.90 -8.19
C ARG A 63 -1.56 26.93 -7.00
N VAL A 64 -0.81 25.85 -6.76
CA VAL A 64 0.20 25.81 -5.69
C VAL A 64 1.29 26.84 -5.96
N LEU A 65 1.86 26.86 -7.18
CA LEU A 65 2.90 27.82 -7.55
C LEU A 65 2.40 29.26 -7.53
N ALA A 66 1.19 29.51 -8.06
CA ALA A 66 0.59 30.84 -8.03
C ALA A 66 0.44 31.37 -6.60
N ARG A 67 0.04 30.52 -5.65
CA ARG A 67 -0.02 30.91 -4.23
C ARG A 67 1.35 31.22 -3.65
N LEU A 68 2.37 30.41 -3.93
CA LEU A 68 3.74 30.66 -3.44
C LEU A 68 4.31 31.98 -4.00
N LEU A 69 4.00 32.29 -5.26
CA LEU A 69 4.42 33.54 -5.91
C LEU A 69 3.67 34.76 -5.34
N GLN A 70 2.34 34.69 -5.30
CA GLN A 70 1.48 35.86 -4.99
C GLN A 70 1.32 36.12 -3.49
N LYS A 71 1.21 35.06 -2.69
CA LYS A 71 0.90 35.18 -1.27
C LYS A 71 2.14 35.14 -0.38
N GLU A 72 3.08 34.27 -0.72
CA GLU A 72 4.31 34.08 0.07
C GLU A 72 5.50 34.89 -0.49
N GLY A 73 5.31 35.60 -1.61
CA GLY A 73 6.31 36.48 -2.22
C GLY A 73 7.57 35.76 -2.75
N VAL A 74 7.52 34.44 -2.94
CA VAL A 74 8.69 33.66 -3.34
C VAL A 74 8.93 33.83 -4.84
N SER A 75 10.11 34.33 -5.22
CA SER A 75 10.44 34.52 -6.64
C SER A 75 10.46 33.21 -7.45
N LEU A 76 10.14 33.29 -8.75
CA LEU A 76 10.21 32.15 -9.66
C LEU A 76 11.63 31.56 -9.73
N LYS A 77 12.67 32.40 -9.68
CA LYS A 77 14.07 31.98 -9.54
C LYS A 77 14.29 31.06 -8.34
N THR A 78 13.78 31.46 -7.18
CA THR A 78 13.91 30.68 -5.95
C THR A 78 13.19 29.35 -6.08
N LEU A 79 11.93 29.33 -6.53
CA LEU A 79 11.15 28.10 -6.74
C LEU A 79 11.86 27.13 -7.69
N ASN A 80 12.47 27.65 -8.75
CA ASN A 80 13.25 26.83 -9.68
C ASN A 80 14.53 26.28 -9.07
N ARG A 81 15.24 27.06 -8.26
CA ARG A 81 16.44 26.61 -7.54
C ARG A 81 16.11 25.48 -6.57
N VAL A 82 14.97 25.54 -5.89
CA VAL A 82 14.53 24.53 -4.91
C VAL A 82 13.55 23.50 -5.50
N ARG A 83 13.45 23.38 -6.83
CA ARG A 83 12.41 22.56 -7.49
C ARG A 83 12.36 21.10 -7.04
N TYR A 84 13.49 20.52 -6.64
CA TYR A 84 13.54 19.15 -6.11
C TYR A 84 12.93 19.04 -4.72
N GLU A 85 13.23 19.98 -3.82
CA GLU A 85 12.59 20.04 -2.51
C GLU A 85 11.09 20.33 -2.65
N LEU A 86 10.73 21.24 -3.56
CA LEU A 86 9.33 21.51 -3.89
C LEU A 86 8.62 20.26 -4.42
N LYS A 87 9.28 19.46 -5.27
CA LYS A 87 8.75 18.16 -5.71
C LYS A 87 8.47 17.26 -4.51
N GLU A 88 9.42 17.10 -3.58
CA GLU A 88 9.24 16.20 -2.43
C GLU A 88 8.07 16.66 -1.54
N LYS A 89 7.97 17.96 -1.27
CA LYS A 89 6.85 18.53 -0.50
C LYS A 89 5.51 18.38 -1.22
N LEU A 90 5.49 18.58 -2.53
CA LEU A 90 4.30 18.42 -3.36
C LEU A 90 3.83 16.96 -3.41
N ASP A 91 4.77 16.02 -3.55
CA ASP A 91 4.51 14.58 -3.58
C ASP A 91 3.90 14.10 -2.25
N ALA A 92 4.49 14.50 -1.12
CA ALA A 92 3.96 14.22 0.21
C ALA A 92 2.57 14.84 0.45
N ALA A 93 2.35 16.08 -0.01
CA ALA A 93 1.05 16.73 0.10
C ALA A 93 -0.02 16.02 -0.75
N LEU A 94 0.33 15.58 -1.96
CA LEU A 94 -0.56 14.80 -2.83
C LEU A 94 -0.92 13.47 -2.16
N ASP A 95 0.07 12.74 -1.65
CA ASP A 95 -0.17 11.47 -0.96
C ASP A 95 -1.11 11.64 0.24
N ALA A 96 -0.93 12.70 1.03
CA ALA A 96 -1.82 13.00 2.15
C ALA A 96 -3.27 13.34 1.71
N ILE A 97 -3.43 14.09 0.62
CA ILE A 97 -4.76 14.42 0.05
C ILE A 97 -5.44 13.15 -0.47
N ILE A 98 -4.72 12.32 -1.21
CA ILE A 98 -5.21 11.07 -1.79
C ILE A 98 -5.59 10.10 -0.68
N GLU A 99 -4.73 9.91 0.33
CA GLU A 99 -5.00 9.02 1.46
C GLU A 99 -6.25 9.45 2.23
N LYS A 100 -6.41 10.76 2.49
CA LYS A 100 -7.60 11.30 3.15
C LYS A 100 -8.87 11.00 2.35
N ALA A 101 -8.83 11.20 1.03
CA ALA A 101 -9.96 10.91 0.15
C ALA A 101 -10.26 9.40 0.08
N ALA A 102 -9.22 8.58 -0.04
CA ALA A 102 -9.30 7.12 -0.09
C ALA A 102 -9.87 6.55 1.22
N ARG A 103 -9.44 7.06 2.38
CA ARG A 103 -9.94 6.62 3.69
C ARG A 103 -11.42 6.90 3.84
N LYS A 104 -11.85 8.11 3.44
CA LYS A 104 -13.28 8.46 3.44
C LYS A 104 -14.06 7.52 2.51
N ARG A 105 -13.57 7.32 1.27
CA ARG A 105 -14.25 6.45 0.31
C ARG A 105 -14.32 5.00 0.79
N PHE A 106 -13.25 4.48 1.39
CA PHE A 106 -13.21 3.14 1.98
C PHE A 106 -14.32 2.99 3.03
N GLY A 107 -14.42 3.93 3.98
CA GLY A 107 -15.48 3.92 5.00
C GLY A 107 -16.89 4.05 4.42
N ASP A 108 -17.07 4.84 3.35
CA ASP A 108 -18.36 4.96 2.65
C ASP A 108 -18.74 3.63 1.96
N LEU A 109 -17.78 2.90 1.38
CA LEU A 109 -18.00 1.58 0.76
C LEU A 109 -18.27 0.49 1.81
N GLU A 110 -17.55 0.52 2.94
CA GLU A 110 -17.77 -0.38 4.08
C GLU A 110 -19.20 -0.24 4.60
N LYS A 111 -19.67 0.99 4.86
CA LYS A 111 -21.04 1.25 5.33
C LYS A 111 -22.12 0.82 4.35
N LYS A 112 -21.84 0.85 3.06
CA LYS A 112 -22.75 0.38 2.01
C LYS A 112 -22.74 -1.13 1.81
N GLY A 113 -21.93 -1.88 2.57
CA GLY A 113 -21.78 -3.32 2.40
C GLY A 113 -21.13 -3.72 1.07
N MET A 114 -20.41 -2.79 0.42
CA MET A 114 -19.75 -3.04 -0.87
C MET A 114 -18.38 -3.70 -0.72
N LEU A 115 -17.79 -3.66 0.48
CA LEU A 115 -16.53 -4.34 0.78
C LEU A 115 -16.83 -5.73 1.34
N LYS A 116 -16.10 -6.73 0.85
CA LYS A 116 -16.17 -8.13 1.31
C LYS A 116 -14.75 -8.67 1.43
N SER A 117 -14.49 -9.50 2.44
CA SER A 117 -13.20 -10.18 2.58
C SER A 117 -13.18 -11.58 1.96
N ASN A 118 -14.36 -12.18 1.76
CA ASN A 118 -14.56 -13.45 1.04
C ASN A 118 -14.86 -13.24 -0.46
N GLY A 119 -14.22 -12.25 -1.07
CA GLY A 119 -14.38 -11.92 -2.49
C GLY A 119 -13.64 -12.90 -3.40
N GLU A 120 -12.68 -12.39 -4.17
CA GLU A 120 -11.83 -13.24 -5.02
C GLU A 120 -10.99 -14.19 -4.16
N SER A 121 -10.92 -15.46 -4.55
CA SER A 121 -10.02 -16.42 -3.91
C SER A 121 -8.58 -16.11 -4.28
N PHE A 122 -7.76 -15.82 -3.28
CA PHE A 122 -6.31 -15.79 -3.47
C PHE A 122 -5.77 -17.22 -3.46
N ILE A 123 -5.07 -17.60 -4.53
CA ILE A 123 -4.41 -18.89 -4.62
C ILE A 123 -2.92 -18.67 -4.39
N PHE A 124 -2.42 -19.29 -3.33
CA PHE A 124 -0.99 -19.34 -3.08
C PHE A 124 -0.26 -20.04 -4.24
N PRO A 125 0.88 -19.50 -4.72
CA PRO A 125 1.62 -20.12 -5.81
C PRO A 125 2.15 -21.49 -5.37
N GLN A 126 2.39 -22.40 -6.33
CA GLN A 126 2.95 -23.73 -6.03
C GLN A 126 4.33 -23.65 -5.37
N GLU A 127 5.10 -22.62 -5.71
CA GLU A 127 6.41 -22.36 -5.13
C GLU A 127 6.58 -20.86 -4.89
N PHE A 128 7.32 -20.53 -3.83
CA PHE A 128 7.73 -19.16 -3.56
C PHE A 128 9.22 -18.97 -3.87
N PRO A 129 9.61 -17.80 -4.39
CA PRO A 129 11.00 -17.44 -4.58
C PRO A 129 11.62 -17.03 -3.23
N PHE A 130 11.94 -18.01 -2.39
CA PHE A 130 12.58 -17.74 -1.09
C PHE A 130 14.06 -17.41 -1.28
N GLY A 131 14.47 -16.23 -0.80
CA GLY A 131 15.87 -15.80 -0.89
C GLY A 131 16.77 -16.56 0.09
N ARG A 132 16.28 -16.82 1.31
CA ARG A 132 17.04 -17.53 2.34
C ARG A 132 16.16 -18.54 3.05
N ILE A 133 16.41 -19.83 2.84
CA ILE A 133 15.59 -20.89 3.41
C ILE A 133 15.85 -21.06 4.92
N SER A 134 14.78 -21.15 5.71
CA SER A 134 14.84 -21.58 7.12
C SER A 134 15.26 -23.04 7.24
N ARG A 135 16.01 -23.37 8.29
CA ARG A 135 16.47 -24.75 8.58
C ARG A 135 15.63 -25.47 9.62
N GLU A 136 14.57 -24.82 10.11
CA GLU A 136 13.72 -25.37 11.15
C GLU A 136 12.79 -26.46 10.59
N PRO A 137 12.62 -27.60 11.28
CA PRO A 137 11.82 -28.72 10.80
C PRO A 137 10.33 -28.52 11.11
N PHE A 138 9.71 -27.53 10.47
CA PHE A 138 8.28 -27.26 10.65
C PHE A 138 7.42 -28.34 10.02
N SER A 139 6.44 -28.83 10.77
CA SER A 139 5.60 -29.96 10.37
C SER A 139 4.32 -29.55 9.64
N LYS A 140 3.87 -28.31 9.85
CA LYS A 140 2.62 -27.76 9.31
C LYS A 140 2.85 -26.54 8.42
N CYS A 141 4.08 -26.28 8.00
CA CYS A 141 4.30 -25.32 6.93
C CYS A 141 3.63 -25.89 5.66
N ALA A 142 2.85 -25.06 4.94
CA ALA A 142 2.16 -25.51 3.74
C ALA A 142 3.12 -25.84 2.57
N TYR A 143 4.40 -25.50 2.73
CA TYR A 143 5.47 -25.71 1.77
C TYR A 143 6.59 -26.52 2.43
N ASP A 144 7.30 -27.32 1.65
CA ASP A 144 8.48 -28.08 2.10
C ASP A 144 9.59 -27.18 2.68
N LYS A 145 9.59 -25.92 2.27
CA LYS A 145 10.55 -24.90 2.69
C LYS A 145 9.80 -23.62 3.04
N THR A 146 10.37 -22.85 3.96
CA THR A 146 9.90 -21.50 4.29
C THR A 146 11.06 -20.52 4.21
N ASP A 147 10.76 -19.25 3.95
CA ASP A 147 11.73 -18.16 4.00
C ASP A 147 12.34 -18.00 5.40
N TYR A 148 13.38 -17.17 5.48
CA TYR A 148 14.11 -16.89 6.70
C TYR A 148 13.21 -16.29 7.76
N LEU A 149 13.35 -16.81 8.98
CA LEU A 149 12.68 -16.34 10.17
C LEU A 149 13.74 -15.96 11.19
N ASN A 150 13.55 -14.83 11.86
CA ASN A 150 14.41 -14.46 12.98
C ASN A 150 14.08 -15.31 14.23
N LYS A 151 14.91 -15.23 15.27
CA LYS A 151 14.75 -16.06 16.48
C LYS A 151 13.37 -15.91 17.15
N GLU A 152 12.83 -14.70 17.21
CA GLU A 152 11.53 -14.44 17.85
C GLU A 152 10.37 -14.97 17.00
N GLU A 153 10.45 -14.80 15.68
CA GLU A 153 9.48 -15.37 14.74
C GLU A 153 9.50 -16.90 14.75
N ILE A 154 10.69 -17.53 14.85
CA ILE A 154 10.83 -18.99 14.99
C ILE A 154 10.14 -19.46 16.26
N GLU A 155 10.41 -18.84 17.41
CA GLU A 155 9.80 -19.22 18.69
C GLU A 155 8.27 -19.09 18.63
N PHE A 156 7.78 -18.01 18.03
CA PHE A 156 6.35 -17.77 17.85
C PHE A 156 5.70 -18.84 16.96
N ILE A 157 6.23 -19.05 15.76
CA ILE A 157 5.60 -19.94 14.79
C ILE A 157 5.75 -21.41 15.17
N LYS A 158 6.83 -21.82 15.89
CA LYS A 158 6.94 -23.17 16.46
C LYS A 158 5.79 -23.51 17.39
N ARG A 159 5.32 -22.54 18.17
CA ARG A 159 4.17 -22.75 19.07
C ARG A 159 2.88 -22.97 18.30
N ILE A 160 2.70 -22.27 17.19
CA ILE A 160 1.56 -22.44 16.28
C ILE A 160 1.66 -23.78 15.53
N ASP A 161 2.84 -24.11 14.98
CA ASP A 161 3.11 -25.36 14.27
C ASP A 161 2.79 -26.59 15.14
N ASN A 162 3.01 -26.50 16.45
CA ASN A 162 2.71 -27.57 17.40
C ASN A 162 1.22 -27.67 17.81
N LEU A 163 0.35 -26.73 17.45
CA LEU A 163 -1.06 -26.78 17.83
C LEU A 163 -1.82 -27.84 17.03
N GLU A 164 -2.52 -28.75 17.71
CA GLU A 164 -3.27 -29.84 17.06
C GLU A 164 -4.39 -29.35 16.13
N ASN A 165 -5.00 -28.20 16.41
CA ASN A 165 -6.09 -27.64 15.61
C ASN A 165 -5.60 -26.89 14.36
N VAL A 166 -4.29 -26.62 14.22
CA VAL A 166 -3.74 -26.00 13.00
C VAL A 166 -3.64 -27.06 11.90
N ALA A 167 -4.13 -26.70 10.71
CA ALA A 167 -4.02 -27.53 9.51
C ALA A 167 -2.73 -27.22 8.75
N TRP A 168 -2.50 -25.93 8.48
CA TRP A 168 -1.28 -25.45 7.83
C TRP A 168 -1.03 -23.98 8.15
N TRP A 169 0.19 -23.53 7.90
CA TRP A 169 0.55 -22.12 7.91
C TRP A 169 1.56 -21.78 6.81
N VAL A 170 1.62 -20.50 6.43
CA VAL A 170 2.50 -19.96 5.39
C VAL A 170 3.26 -18.76 5.95
N ARG A 171 4.59 -18.72 5.79
CA ARG A 171 5.36 -17.45 5.87
C ARG A 171 5.08 -16.69 4.59
N ASN A 172 4.36 -15.58 4.71
CA ASN A 172 3.79 -14.87 3.58
C ASN A 172 4.80 -13.85 2.99
N PRO A 173 5.29 -14.05 1.75
CA PRO A 173 6.27 -13.14 1.16
C PRO A 173 5.61 -11.80 0.79
N LYS A 174 6.37 -10.70 0.88
CA LYS A 174 5.82 -9.36 0.65
C LYS A 174 5.34 -9.11 -0.78
N ASP A 175 6.07 -9.65 -1.77
CA ASP A 175 5.88 -9.31 -3.19
C ASP A 175 5.02 -10.33 -3.97
N SER A 176 4.93 -11.57 -3.49
CA SER A 176 4.21 -12.67 -4.15
C SER A 176 3.16 -13.33 -3.28
N GLY A 177 3.04 -12.91 -2.01
CA GLY A 177 2.09 -13.44 -1.06
C GLY A 177 0.74 -12.73 -1.07
N PHE A 178 -0.11 -13.15 -0.13
CA PHE A 178 -1.40 -12.53 0.14
C PHE A 178 -1.21 -11.11 0.67
N CYS A 179 -2.06 -10.18 0.24
CA CYS A 179 -2.03 -8.82 0.74
C CYS A 179 -3.42 -8.18 0.82
N LEU A 180 -3.57 -7.25 1.77
CA LEU A 180 -4.75 -6.42 1.94
C LEU A 180 -4.55 -5.07 1.26
N SER A 181 -5.59 -4.62 0.55
CA SER A 181 -5.66 -3.27 0.00
C SER A 181 -6.55 -2.40 0.87
N GLY A 182 -6.00 -1.32 1.41
CA GLY A 182 -6.70 -0.34 2.24
C GLY A 182 -6.74 1.04 1.57
N TRP A 183 -6.69 2.08 2.40
CA TRP A 183 -6.67 3.47 1.93
C TRP A 183 -5.26 4.06 1.76
N LYS A 184 -4.21 3.36 2.19
CA LYS A 184 -2.83 3.74 1.87
C LYS A 184 -2.42 3.20 0.51
N LYS A 185 -1.49 3.90 -0.13
CA LYS A 185 -0.92 3.53 -1.44
C LYS A 185 -0.28 2.15 -1.45
N ALA A 186 0.45 1.80 -0.38
CA ALA A 186 1.08 0.50 -0.23
C ALA A 186 0.06 -0.55 0.23
N ARG A 187 0.13 -1.75 -0.37
CA ARG A 187 -0.60 -2.91 0.12
C ARG A 187 0.03 -3.41 1.42
N PHE A 188 -0.79 -4.05 2.23
CA PHE A 188 -0.37 -4.64 3.49
C PHE A 188 -0.24 -6.16 3.34
N SER A 189 0.99 -6.66 3.31
CA SER A 189 1.28 -8.10 3.34
C SER A 189 1.56 -8.52 4.79
N PRO A 190 0.68 -9.29 5.45
CA PRO A 190 0.93 -9.81 6.80
C PRO A 190 2.10 -10.79 6.77
N ASP A 191 2.78 -10.98 7.89
CA ASP A 191 3.91 -11.91 8.02
C ASP A 191 3.52 -13.38 7.85
N PHE A 192 2.37 -13.80 8.41
CA PHE A 192 1.92 -15.19 8.34
C PHE A 192 0.44 -15.32 8.00
N VAL A 193 0.11 -16.44 7.36
CA VAL A 193 -1.26 -16.91 7.20
C VAL A 193 -1.38 -18.28 7.84
N VAL A 194 -2.33 -18.47 8.74
CA VAL A 194 -2.59 -19.75 9.42
C VAL A 194 -4.01 -20.19 9.13
N ASN A 195 -4.18 -21.47 8.82
CA ASN A 195 -5.47 -22.11 8.66
C ASN A 195 -5.65 -23.19 9.74
N THR A 196 -6.80 -23.15 10.43
CA THR A 196 -7.19 -24.23 11.35
C THR A 196 -7.93 -25.33 10.60
N LYS A 197 -7.99 -26.53 11.19
CA LYS A 197 -8.73 -27.68 10.67
C LYS A 197 -10.23 -27.41 10.52
N ASN A 198 -10.77 -26.43 11.25
CA ASN A 198 -12.16 -25.99 11.14
C ASN A 198 -12.37 -24.92 10.06
N GLY A 199 -11.32 -24.54 9.32
CA GLY A 199 -11.39 -23.56 8.24
C GLY A 199 -11.19 -22.11 8.68
N ASN A 200 -10.90 -21.83 9.95
CA ASN A 200 -10.60 -20.46 10.39
C ASN A 200 -9.27 -19.98 9.81
N ILE A 201 -9.23 -18.73 9.31
CA ILE A 201 -8.02 -18.12 8.77
C ILE A 201 -7.55 -17.01 9.69
N PHE A 202 -6.27 -17.06 10.06
CA PHE A 202 -5.59 -16.01 10.79
C PHE A 202 -4.56 -15.33 9.89
N LEU A 203 -4.69 -14.02 9.74
CA LEU A 203 -3.60 -13.17 9.26
C LEU A 203 -2.83 -12.65 10.47
N ILE A 204 -1.52 -12.87 10.49
CA ILE A 204 -0.67 -12.47 11.61
C ILE A 204 0.42 -11.54 11.12
N GLU A 205 0.49 -10.35 11.71
CA GLU A 205 1.63 -9.44 11.59
C GLU A 205 2.43 -9.53 12.89
N TYR A 206 3.70 -9.94 12.79
CA TYR A 206 4.55 -10.09 13.96
C TYR A 206 5.35 -8.80 14.20
N LYS A 207 5.15 -8.18 15.36
CA LYS A 207 5.90 -6.99 15.75
C LYS A 207 7.06 -7.38 16.66
N GLY A 208 8.27 -7.30 16.09
CA GLY A 208 9.51 -7.29 16.88
C GLY A 208 9.54 -6.13 17.87
N GLY A 209 10.28 -6.28 18.98
CA GLY A 209 10.20 -5.42 20.18
C GLY A 209 10.46 -3.90 20.04
N GLN A 210 10.67 -3.36 18.84
CA GLN A 210 11.10 -1.97 18.60
C GLN A 210 10.03 -1.05 17.96
N LEU A 211 8.82 -1.53 17.66
CA LEU A 211 7.85 -0.79 16.81
C LEU A 211 6.48 -0.53 17.48
N LYS A 212 6.46 -0.14 18.75
CA LYS A 212 5.20 0.20 19.42
C LYS A 212 4.65 1.55 18.95
N GLY A 213 3.38 1.54 18.51
CA GLY A 213 2.57 2.74 18.37
C GLY A 213 2.88 3.65 17.17
N SER A 214 3.60 3.18 16.15
CA SER A 214 3.76 3.96 14.92
C SER A 214 2.44 4.07 14.14
N GLU A 215 2.31 5.12 13.34
CA GLU A 215 1.17 5.32 12.44
C GLU A 215 0.96 4.14 11.48
N ASP A 216 2.05 3.49 11.03
CA ASP A 216 2.00 2.26 10.22
C ASP A 216 1.38 1.09 10.99
N THR A 217 1.80 0.88 12.24
CA THR A 217 1.24 -0.19 13.09
C THR A 217 -0.25 0.01 13.34
N ASN A 218 -0.67 1.24 13.61
CA ASN A 218 -2.09 1.57 13.81
C ASN A 218 -2.92 1.34 12.54
N TYR A 219 -2.38 1.75 11.37
CA TYR A 219 -3.02 1.50 10.08
C TYR A 219 -3.21 0.00 9.80
N LYS A 220 -2.15 -0.80 9.96
CA LYS A 220 -2.21 -2.25 9.72
C LYS A 220 -3.20 -2.94 10.65
N LYS A 221 -3.24 -2.53 11.92
CA LYS A 221 -4.21 -3.00 12.89
C LYS A 221 -5.64 -2.69 12.46
N GLU A 222 -5.93 -1.43 12.15
CA GLU A 222 -7.27 -1.00 11.72
C GLU A 222 -7.72 -1.72 10.45
N LEU A 223 -6.83 -1.87 9.46
CA LEU A 223 -7.14 -2.56 8.21
C LEU A 223 -7.39 -4.05 8.42
N GLY A 224 -6.55 -4.72 9.21
CA GLY A 224 -6.68 -6.13 9.53
C GLY A 224 -7.96 -6.45 10.30
N GLU A 225 -8.31 -5.64 11.31
CA GLU A 225 -9.56 -5.77 12.06
C GLU A 225 -10.79 -5.57 11.17
N LYS A 226 -10.74 -4.60 10.24
CA LYS A 226 -11.80 -4.41 9.24
C LYS A 226 -11.94 -5.62 8.33
N TRP A 227 -10.84 -6.17 7.82
CA TRP A 227 -10.84 -7.37 6.99
C TRP A 227 -11.46 -8.58 7.72
N ALA A 228 -11.06 -8.78 8.99
CA ALA A 228 -11.61 -9.85 9.84
C ALA A 228 -13.13 -9.67 10.05
N LYS A 229 -13.57 -8.45 10.40
CA LYS A 229 -14.99 -8.13 10.60
C LYS A 229 -15.84 -8.37 9.34
N LEU A 230 -15.30 -8.07 8.16
CA LEU A 230 -15.99 -8.28 6.88
C LEU A 230 -16.18 -9.76 6.51
N SER A 231 -15.55 -10.70 7.23
CA SER A 231 -15.61 -12.14 6.92
C SER A 231 -16.84 -12.87 7.46
N GLY A 232 -17.60 -12.23 8.36
CA GLY A 232 -18.67 -12.90 9.08
C GLY A 232 -18.21 -13.91 10.13
N GLY A 233 -16.92 -13.90 10.50
CA GLY A 233 -16.39 -14.61 11.68
C GLY A 233 -15.33 -15.67 11.41
N GLN A 234 -15.20 -16.15 10.17
CA GLN A 234 -14.22 -17.18 9.79
C GLN A 234 -12.78 -16.64 9.73
N PHE A 235 -12.63 -15.33 9.56
CA PHE A 235 -11.32 -14.70 9.46
C PHE A 235 -11.01 -13.87 10.69
N GLN A 236 -9.75 -13.92 11.10
CA GLN A 236 -9.21 -13.24 12.27
C GLN A 236 -7.90 -12.55 11.91
N PHE A 237 -7.65 -11.41 12.55
CA PHE A 237 -6.40 -10.68 12.39
C PHE A 237 -5.69 -10.55 13.74
N LEU A 238 -4.40 -10.88 13.77
CA LEU A 238 -3.56 -10.79 14.96
C LEU A 238 -2.38 -9.87 14.68
N LEU A 239 -2.29 -8.80 15.45
CA LEU A 239 -1.05 -8.05 15.61
C LEU A 239 -0.28 -8.69 16.78
N ALA A 240 0.54 -9.69 16.46
CA ALA A 240 1.24 -10.47 17.47
C ALA A 240 2.44 -9.69 18.02
N GLU A 241 2.57 -9.71 19.34
CA GLU A 241 3.69 -9.09 20.06
C GLU A 241 4.27 -10.09 21.05
N LYS A 242 5.60 -10.04 21.28
CA LYS A 242 6.29 -10.92 22.21
C LYS A 242 5.62 -11.02 23.60
N ALA A 243 5.10 -9.90 24.10
CA ALA A 243 4.44 -9.84 25.41
C ALA A 243 3.08 -10.55 25.47
N LYS A 244 2.47 -10.87 24.31
CA LYS A 244 1.12 -11.43 24.20
C LYS A 244 1.08 -12.80 23.52
N VAL A 245 2.23 -13.38 23.18
CA VAL A 245 2.31 -14.67 22.46
C VAL A 245 1.46 -15.76 23.11
N ASN A 246 1.43 -15.85 24.45
CA ASN A 246 0.58 -16.84 25.12
C ASN A 246 -0.91 -16.65 24.81
N ALA A 247 -1.38 -15.40 24.84
CA ALA A 247 -2.78 -15.09 24.54
C ALA A 247 -3.08 -15.32 23.05
N ASP A 248 -2.18 -14.92 22.15
CA ASP A 248 -2.34 -15.08 20.71
C ASP A 248 -2.40 -16.57 20.31
N VAL A 249 -1.51 -17.40 20.88
CA VAL A 249 -1.49 -18.84 20.64
C VAL A 249 -2.74 -19.52 21.21
N GLU A 250 -3.19 -19.13 22.40
CA GLU A 250 -4.43 -19.67 22.99
C GLU A 250 -5.68 -19.26 22.20
N LEU A 251 -5.68 -18.07 21.59
CA LEU A 251 -6.76 -17.64 20.71
C LEU A 251 -6.83 -18.50 19.45
N ILE A 252 -5.69 -18.77 18.81
CA ILE A 252 -5.62 -19.68 17.65
C ILE A 252 -6.06 -21.08 18.04
N LYS A 253 -5.61 -21.60 19.19
CA LYS A 253 -5.94 -22.94 19.68
C LYS A 253 -7.43 -23.18 19.91
N LYS A 254 -8.19 -22.14 20.27
CA LYS A 254 -9.63 -22.22 20.57
C LYS A 254 -10.54 -22.11 19.34
N ALA A 255 -9.99 -21.71 18.19
CA ALA A 255 -10.71 -21.57 16.92
C ALA A 255 -10.72 -22.88 16.12
#